data_AF-A0A957QY49-F1
#
_entry.id   AF-A0A957QY49-F1
#
_cell.length_a   1.000
_cell.length_b   1.000
_cell.length_c   1.000
_cell.angle_alpha   90.00
_cell.angle_beta   90.00
_cell.angle_gamma   90.00
#
_symmetry.space_group_name_H-M   'P 1'
#
loop_
_entity.id
_entity.type
_entity.pdbx_description
1 polymer ?
#
loop_
_entity_poly.entity_id
_entity_poly.type
_entity_poly.pdbx_seq_one_letter_code
_entity_poly.pdbx_strand_id
1 'polypeptide(L)'
;QRQFRYDPNTTFVAFATGDDNWFAQRLFAPGPTSSFTLPLNDLQAGPDSAATLKLRFWSNNDISSLEPDHHLRVLLNDQEIGEHWWDGASLEEIEFPVPAGLLTSTDNSLTLTLPGDTGAPGEDVYLDYVELTYEGELSALSSQLRFGGDGGSLTVKGTFTEPIVVNSAGRQLAATVLDDGAIIFADDLSPQTYWVADQSQLLRPRLSLAPAWAEPLQADSRGADYVAIVADAPGFAAEVETLLAHRQSQGLTTSAISVSQIYDEFGYGRQTPVAIRDFISYAVANWQPAPRFVLLVGDASYDIHSFNQSANRNLIPAQMIYSQFAGYVASDTWYTLSDGSLAPNV
;
A
#
# COMPACT_ATOMS: atom_id res chain seq x y z
N GLN A 1 -4.57 -23.99 -7.68
CA GLN A 1 -3.95 -22.71 -8.14
C GLN A 1 -3.21 -21.96 -7.05
N ARG A 2 -2.03 -21.43 -7.39
CA ARG A 2 -1.19 -20.53 -6.60
C ARG A 2 -1.14 -19.17 -7.29
N GLN A 3 -0.75 -18.14 -6.54
CA GLN A 3 -0.65 -16.77 -7.02
C GLN A 3 0.72 -16.21 -6.63
N PHE A 4 1.46 -15.72 -7.61
CA PHE A 4 2.62 -14.86 -7.43
C PHE A 4 2.21 -13.42 -7.78
N ARG A 5 2.62 -12.44 -6.98
CA ARG A 5 2.34 -11.02 -7.23
C ARG A 5 3.60 -10.20 -7.00
N TYR A 6 3.87 -9.28 -7.91
CA TYR A 6 4.95 -8.29 -7.85
C TYR A 6 4.36 -6.88 -7.99
N ASP A 7 4.40 -6.14 -6.90
CA ASP A 7 3.85 -4.80 -6.71
C ASP A 7 4.66 -4.00 -5.65
N PRO A 8 5.96 -3.77 -5.86
CA PRO A 8 6.84 -3.19 -4.85
C PRO A 8 6.52 -1.72 -4.49
N ASN A 9 5.67 -1.04 -5.26
CA ASN A 9 5.22 0.33 -4.99
C ASN A 9 6.38 1.31 -4.71
N THR A 10 7.33 1.38 -5.64
CA THR A 10 8.56 2.19 -5.51
C THR A 10 8.55 3.49 -6.31
N THR A 11 7.54 3.72 -7.15
CA THR A 11 7.44 4.91 -7.99
C THR A 11 6.15 5.66 -7.70
N PHE A 12 6.24 6.84 -7.08
CA PHE A 12 5.07 7.71 -6.86
C PHE A 12 4.86 8.66 -8.04
N VAL A 13 3.62 8.75 -8.53
CA VAL A 13 3.23 9.64 -9.64
C VAL A 13 2.06 10.52 -9.20
N ALA A 14 2.33 11.77 -8.87
CA ALA A 14 1.35 12.68 -8.26
C ALA A 14 0.08 12.92 -9.10
N PHE A 15 0.19 12.89 -10.43
CA PHE A 15 -0.93 13.16 -11.35
C PHE A 15 -1.60 11.90 -11.90
N ALA A 16 -1.15 10.70 -11.48
CA ALA A 16 -1.79 9.46 -11.90
C ALA A 16 -3.25 9.42 -11.44
N THR A 17 -4.10 8.89 -12.31
CA THR A 17 -5.53 8.70 -12.06
C THR A 17 -5.77 7.26 -11.60
N GLY A 18 -6.46 7.05 -10.47
CA GLY A 18 -6.72 5.71 -9.93
C GLY A 18 -6.92 5.72 -8.42
N ASP A 19 -7.02 4.53 -7.84
CA ASP A 19 -7.20 4.33 -6.39
C ASP A 19 -5.90 4.55 -5.60
N ASP A 20 -4.73 4.37 -6.24
CA ASP A 20 -3.39 4.60 -5.69
C ASP A 20 -2.47 5.22 -6.76
N ASN A 21 -1.47 5.98 -6.32
CA ASN A 21 -0.49 6.72 -7.12
C ASN A 21 0.91 6.09 -7.03
N TRP A 22 1.03 4.90 -6.45
CA TRP A 22 2.26 4.12 -6.41
C TRP A 22 2.28 3.05 -7.49
N PHE A 23 3.42 2.93 -8.15
CA PHE A 23 3.67 1.99 -9.24
C PHE A 23 4.95 1.22 -8.97
N ALA A 24 5.06 0.01 -9.49
CA ALA A 24 6.27 -0.78 -9.47
C ALA A 24 7.40 -0.07 -10.24
N GLN A 25 7.16 0.29 -11.49
CA GLN A 25 8.21 0.75 -12.40
C GLN A 25 7.67 1.59 -13.56
N ARG A 26 8.43 2.62 -13.96
CA ARG A 26 8.22 3.35 -15.21
C ARG A 26 8.83 2.60 -16.40
N LEU A 27 8.04 2.42 -17.45
CA LEU A 27 8.38 1.95 -18.79
C LEU A 27 8.27 3.13 -19.77
N PHE A 28 9.17 3.25 -20.74
CA PHE A 28 9.08 4.32 -21.73
C PHE A 28 9.63 3.89 -23.09
N ALA A 29 9.10 4.48 -24.16
CA ALA A 29 9.64 4.37 -25.52
C ALA A 29 10.07 5.76 -26.04
N PRO A 30 11.19 5.87 -26.77
CA PRO A 30 12.23 4.86 -26.91
C PRO A 30 12.97 4.66 -25.57
N GLY A 31 13.14 3.41 -25.15
CA GLY A 31 13.74 3.08 -23.86
C GLY A 31 14.18 1.62 -23.76
N PRO A 32 14.81 1.23 -22.64
CA PRO A 32 15.21 -0.15 -22.43
C PRO A 32 13.98 -1.04 -22.18
N THR A 33 14.09 -2.29 -22.61
CA THR A 33 13.20 -3.36 -22.17
C THR A 33 13.33 -3.58 -20.66
N SER A 34 12.21 -3.86 -19.98
CA SER A 34 12.18 -4.20 -18.55
C SER A 34 12.02 -5.69 -18.36
N SER A 35 12.81 -6.27 -17.46
CA SER A 35 12.78 -7.71 -17.17
C SER A 35 12.62 -7.96 -15.67
N PHE A 36 11.77 -8.92 -15.33
CA PHE A 36 11.36 -9.28 -13.97
C PHE A 36 11.58 -10.77 -13.78
N THR A 37 12.16 -11.17 -12.65
CA THR A 37 12.24 -12.59 -12.28
C THR A 37 10.94 -13.00 -11.59
N LEU A 38 10.37 -14.12 -12.02
CA LEU A 38 9.23 -14.78 -11.37
C LEU A 38 9.74 -16.06 -10.68
N PRO A 39 10.18 -15.99 -9.40
CA PRO A 39 10.77 -17.12 -8.68
C PRO A 39 9.67 -18.07 -8.18
N LEU A 40 9.06 -18.81 -9.10
CA LEU A 40 8.13 -19.88 -8.75
C LEU A 40 8.94 -20.98 -8.07
N ASN A 41 8.59 -21.39 -6.86
CA ASN A 41 9.30 -22.45 -6.12
C ASN A 41 8.46 -23.70 -5.91
N ASP A 42 7.23 -23.69 -6.42
CA ASP A 42 6.18 -24.65 -6.13
C ASP A 42 5.32 -24.90 -7.37
N LEU A 43 5.84 -24.65 -8.57
CA LEU A 43 5.15 -24.95 -9.83
C LEU A 43 4.87 -26.45 -9.92
N GLN A 44 3.62 -26.82 -10.15
CA GLN A 44 3.23 -28.16 -10.52
C GLN A 44 3.17 -28.24 -12.04
N ALA A 45 4.29 -28.60 -12.66
CA ALA A 45 4.38 -28.74 -14.10
C ALA A 45 3.58 -29.95 -14.61
N GLY A 46 2.88 -29.76 -15.73
CA GLY A 46 2.05 -30.76 -16.36
C GLY A 46 1.65 -30.30 -17.77
N PRO A 47 1.26 -31.25 -18.66
CA PRO A 47 0.91 -30.94 -20.04
C PRO A 47 -0.34 -30.04 -20.17
N ASP A 48 -1.17 -30.00 -19.13
CA ASP A 48 -2.40 -29.19 -19.05
C ASP A 48 -2.35 -28.15 -17.93
N SER A 49 -1.17 -27.85 -17.36
CA SER A 49 -1.04 -26.87 -16.28
C SER A 49 -1.38 -25.48 -16.80
N ALA A 50 -2.58 -25.02 -16.49
CA ALA A 50 -3.04 -23.69 -16.83
C ALA A 50 -2.32 -22.65 -15.98
N ALA A 51 -1.94 -21.55 -16.62
CA ALA A 51 -1.48 -20.36 -15.95
C ALA A 51 -1.97 -19.11 -16.68
N THR A 52 -2.13 -18.02 -15.93
CA THR A 52 -2.60 -16.74 -16.44
C THR A 52 -1.70 -15.65 -15.87
N LEU A 53 -1.16 -14.83 -16.78
CA LEU A 53 -0.43 -13.62 -16.42
C LEU A 53 -1.39 -12.45 -16.50
N LYS A 54 -1.50 -11.70 -15.42
CA LYS A 54 -2.26 -10.45 -15.32
C LYS A 54 -1.30 -9.29 -15.11
N LEU A 55 -1.50 -8.23 -15.88
CA LEU A 55 -0.74 -6.99 -15.79
C LEU A 55 -1.70 -5.83 -15.59
N ARG A 56 -1.31 -4.90 -14.72
CA ARG A 56 -1.97 -3.60 -14.61
C ARG A 56 -0.95 -2.49 -14.79
N PHE A 57 -1.29 -1.48 -15.56
CA PHE A 57 -0.42 -0.34 -15.82
C PHE A 57 -1.25 0.90 -16.11
N TRP A 58 -0.61 2.06 -15.95
CA TRP A 58 -1.20 3.35 -16.25
C TRP A 58 -0.32 4.11 -17.24
N SER A 59 -0.93 4.73 -18.25
CA SER A 59 -0.25 5.56 -19.23
C SER A 59 -0.50 7.04 -18.94
N ASN A 60 0.54 7.87 -19.07
CA ASN A 60 0.48 9.29 -18.74
C ASN A 60 0.12 10.17 -19.94
N ASN A 61 0.60 9.81 -21.12
CA ASN A 61 0.51 10.64 -22.31
C ASN A 61 -0.60 10.18 -23.26
N ASP A 62 -1.13 11.14 -24.00
CA ASP A 62 -2.13 10.99 -25.07
C ASP A 62 -1.67 11.83 -26.27
N ILE A 63 -1.57 11.20 -27.43
CA ILE A 63 -1.30 11.82 -28.72
C ILE A 63 -2.59 11.80 -29.57
N SER A 64 -3.53 12.69 -29.26
CA SER A 64 -4.83 12.88 -29.96
C SER A 64 -4.89 12.80 -31.50
N SER A 65 -3.77 12.86 -32.21
CA SER A 65 -3.67 12.68 -33.66
C SER A 65 -3.30 11.26 -34.12
N LEU A 66 -3.10 10.33 -33.18
CA LEU A 66 -2.63 8.97 -33.39
C LEU A 66 -3.43 8.03 -32.49
N GLU A 67 -4.11 7.05 -33.06
CA GLU A 67 -4.95 6.08 -32.32
C GLU A 67 -4.75 4.69 -32.94
N PRO A 68 -4.23 3.68 -32.19
CA PRO A 68 -3.68 3.76 -30.83
C PRO A 68 -2.30 4.45 -30.79
N ASP A 69 -1.98 5.09 -29.66
CA ASP A 69 -0.69 5.75 -29.43
C ASP A 69 0.26 5.00 -28.48
N HIS A 70 -0.16 3.87 -27.91
CA HIS A 70 0.67 2.99 -27.08
C HIS A 70 0.67 1.52 -27.54
N HIS A 71 1.80 0.85 -27.31
CA HIS A 71 1.97 -0.58 -27.61
C HIS A 71 2.87 -1.26 -26.57
N LEU A 72 2.38 -2.33 -25.96
CA LEU A 72 3.12 -3.19 -25.05
C LEU A 72 3.28 -4.59 -25.64
N ARG A 73 4.53 -5.09 -25.69
CA ARG A 73 4.84 -6.49 -25.97
C ARG A 73 5.25 -7.23 -24.70
N VAL A 74 4.72 -8.44 -24.55
CA VAL A 74 4.88 -9.27 -23.35
C VAL A 74 5.53 -10.59 -23.72
N LEU A 75 6.71 -10.84 -23.16
CA LEU A 75 7.45 -12.08 -23.34
C LEU A 75 7.62 -12.78 -21.99
N LEU A 76 7.43 -14.08 -21.97
CA LEU A 76 7.71 -14.94 -20.82
C LEU A 76 8.72 -16.00 -21.25
N ASN A 77 9.85 -16.10 -20.55
CA ASN A 77 10.95 -17.00 -20.90
C ASN A 77 11.39 -16.87 -22.36
N ASP A 78 11.61 -15.62 -22.80
CA ASP A 78 11.98 -15.22 -24.17
C ASP A 78 10.96 -15.54 -25.27
N GLN A 79 9.81 -16.12 -24.94
CA GLN A 79 8.71 -16.34 -25.86
C GLN A 79 7.65 -15.25 -25.71
N GLU A 80 7.24 -14.63 -26.81
CA GLU A 80 6.10 -13.71 -26.82
C GLU A 80 4.80 -14.46 -26.52
N ILE A 81 4.08 -13.99 -25.50
CA ILE A 81 2.77 -14.52 -25.09
C ILE A 81 1.62 -13.59 -25.46
N GLY A 82 1.93 -12.34 -25.83
CA GLY A 82 0.94 -11.42 -26.37
C GLY A 82 1.44 -9.98 -26.48
N GLU A 83 0.57 -9.16 -27.04
CA GLU A 83 0.74 -7.72 -27.18
C GLU A 83 -0.55 -7.01 -26.76
N HIS A 84 -0.44 -5.73 -26.43
CA HIS A 84 -1.58 -4.89 -26.11
C HIS A 84 -1.40 -3.49 -26.69
N TRP A 85 -2.44 -3.00 -27.35
CA TRP A 85 -2.51 -1.68 -27.96
C TRP A 85 -3.65 -0.91 -27.32
N TRP A 86 -3.41 0.34 -26.95
CA TRP A 86 -4.42 1.21 -26.35
C TRP A 86 -4.16 2.67 -26.71
N ASP A 87 -5.13 3.51 -26.42
CA ASP A 87 -5.12 4.93 -26.75
C ASP A 87 -5.27 5.79 -25.48
N GLY A 88 -4.52 6.88 -25.45
CA GLY A 88 -4.66 7.95 -24.48
C GLY A 88 -4.07 7.64 -23.10
N ALA A 89 -4.32 8.55 -22.17
CA ALA A 89 -3.87 8.43 -20.78
C ALA A 89 -4.91 7.66 -19.95
N SER A 90 -4.67 6.36 -19.76
CA SER A 90 -5.63 5.44 -19.14
C SER A 90 -4.96 4.45 -18.19
N LEU A 91 -5.78 3.90 -17.29
CA LEU A 91 -5.44 2.71 -16.51
C LEU A 91 -5.91 1.48 -17.29
N GLU A 92 -4.98 0.58 -17.57
CA GLU A 92 -5.22 -0.68 -18.29
C GLU A 92 -5.00 -1.88 -17.38
N GLU A 93 -5.84 -2.90 -17.55
CA GLU A 93 -5.70 -4.20 -16.89
C GLU A 93 -5.93 -5.31 -17.91
N ILE A 94 -4.90 -6.12 -18.14
CA ILE A 94 -4.88 -7.12 -19.21
C ILE A 94 -4.46 -8.48 -18.68
N GLU A 95 -4.99 -9.54 -19.32
CA GLU A 95 -4.72 -10.93 -18.95
C GLU A 95 -4.29 -11.73 -20.18
N PHE A 96 -3.20 -12.49 -20.04
CA PHE A 96 -2.67 -13.38 -21.05
C PHE A 96 -2.70 -14.83 -20.56
N PRO A 97 -3.27 -15.76 -21.34
CA PRO A 97 -3.09 -17.18 -21.07
C PRO A 97 -1.62 -17.55 -21.28
N VAL A 98 -1.03 -18.27 -20.33
CA VAL A 98 0.35 -18.74 -20.43
C VAL A 98 0.34 -20.11 -21.11
N PRO A 99 1.06 -20.30 -22.24
CA PRO A 99 1.16 -21.60 -22.89
C PRO A 99 1.68 -22.69 -21.95
N ALA A 100 1.07 -23.88 -22.01
CA ALA A 100 1.50 -25.01 -21.22
C ALA A 100 2.97 -25.37 -21.51
N GLY A 101 3.74 -25.65 -20.45
CA GLY A 101 5.17 -25.96 -20.55
C GLY A 101 6.08 -24.74 -20.72
N LEU A 102 5.55 -23.52 -20.81
CA LEU A 102 6.38 -22.31 -20.86
C LEU A 102 7.01 -21.99 -19.51
N LEU A 103 6.28 -22.22 -18.41
CA LEU A 103 6.79 -22.01 -17.05
C LEU A 103 7.74 -23.12 -16.61
N THR A 104 8.80 -22.73 -15.93
CA THR A 104 9.79 -23.61 -15.30
C THR A 104 9.67 -23.54 -13.77
N SER A 105 10.19 -24.56 -13.07
CA SER A 105 10.13 -24.62 -11.60
C SER A 105 11.05 -23.65 -10.89
N THR A 106 11.92 -22.94 -11.62
CA THR A 106 12.79 -21.84 -11.19
C THR A 106 13.11 -20.96 -12.41
N ASP A 107 13.66 -19.77 -12.21
CA ASP A 107 14.29 -18.95 -13.27
C ASP A 107 13.36 -18.43 -14.37
N ASN A 108 12.06 -18.27 -14.09
CA ASN A 108 11.18 -17.64 -15.06
C ASN A 108 11.48 -16.13 -15.17
N SER A 109 11.44 -15.60 -16.40
CA SER A 109 11.61 -14.18 -16.69
C SER A 109 10.40 -13.63 -17.42
N LEU A 110 9.80 -12.57 -16.89
CA LEU A 110 8.84 -11.74 -17.60
C LEU A 110 9.58 -10.55 -18.20
N THR A 111 9.34 -10.27 -19.47
CA THR A 111 9.95 -9.18 -20.20
C THR A 111 8.85 -8.31 -20.82
N LEU A 112 8.85 -7.03 -20.47
CA LEU A 112 7.91 -6.02 -20.95
C LEU A 112 8.66 -5.00 -21.81
N THR A 113 8.16 -4.77 -23.03
CA THR A 113 8.77 -3.83 -23.98
C THR A 113 7.73 -2.90 -24.56
N LEU A 114 8.01 -1.60 -24.54
CA LEU A 114 7.34 -0.61 -25.38
C LEU A 114 8.22 -0.43 -26.65
N PRO A 115 7.81 -0.97 -27.81
CA PRO A 115 8.69 -1.04 -28.98
C PRO A 115 8.90 0.31 -29.68
N GLY A 116 8.07 1.33 -29.41
CA GLY A 116 8.16 2.63 -30.06
C GLY A 116 7.78 2.59 -31.54
N ASP A 117 6.87 1.69 -31.92
CA ASP A 117 6.41 1.48 -33.30
C ASP A 117 5.02 2.08 -33.59
N THR A 118 4.42 2.76 -32.61
CA THR A 118 3.13 3.45 -32.75
C THR A 118 3.23 4.67 -33.68
N GLY A 119 4.42 5.27 -33.77
CA GLY A 119 4.65 6.56 -34.43
C GLY A 119 4.51 7.76 -33.49
N ALA A 120 4.17 7.54 -32.21
CA ALA A 120 4.25 8.55 -31.18
C ALA A 120 5.71 9.00 -30.96
N PRO A 121 5.96 10.26 -30.60
CA PRO A 121 7.32 10.74 -30.29
C PRO A 121 7.90 10.09 -29.02
N GLY A 122 7.04 9.53 -28.17
CA GLY A 122 7.41 8.71 -27.04
C GLY A 122 6.19 8.18 -26.30
N GLU A 123 6.39 7.14 -25.50
CA GLU A 123 5.38 6.48 -24.66
C GLU A 123 5.85 6.54 -23.20
N ASP A 124 4.94 6.83 -22.27
CA ASP A 124 5.21 6.97 -20.84
C ASP A 124 4.21 6.15 -20.01
N VAL A 125 4.62 4.96 -19.61
CA VAL A 125 3.76 3.94 -19.00
C VAL A 125 4.32 3.53 -17.64
N TYR A 126 3.46 3.28 -16.67
CA TYR A 126 3.83 2.91 -15.31
C TYR A 126 3.18 1.57 -14.98
N LEU A 127 4.01 0.54 -14.76
CA LEU A 127 3.58 -0.76 -14.29
C LEU A 127 3.11 -0.65 -12.84
N ASP A 128 1.86 -0.97 -12.58
CA ASP A 128 1.29 -1.09 -11.22
C ASP A 128 1.72 -2.45 -10.64
N TYR A 129 1.20 -3.54 -11.20
CA TYR A 129 1.53 -4.88 -10.73
C TYR A 129 1.65 -5.92 -11.84
N VAL A 130 2.39 -6.98 -11.53
CA VAL A 130 2.41 -8.25 -12.24
C VAL A 130 1.82 -9.31 -11.34
N GLU A 131 0.87 -10.09 -11.85
CA GLU A 131 0.29 -11.22 -11.12
C GLU A 131 0.27 -12.47 -11.99
N LEU A 132 0.81 -13.57 -11.48
CA LEU A 132 0.79 -14.86 -12.16
C LEU A 132 -0.02 -15.84 -11.32
N THR A 133 -1.12 -16.33 -11.88
CA THR A 133 -1.86 -17.47 -11.33
C THR A 133 -1.43 -18.72 -12.06
N TYR A 134 -1.09 -19.78 -11.34
CA TYR A 134 -0.56 -21.03 -11.92
C TYR A 134 -0.92 -22.26 -11.10
N GLU A 135 -0.86 -23.45 -11.69
CA GLU A 135 -0.96 -24.69 -10.91
C GLU A 135 0.31 -24.95 -10.13
N GLY A 136 0.19 -25.07 -8.81
CA GLY A 136 1.31 -25.26 -7.92
C GLY A 136 1.05 -26.31 -6.86
N GLU A 137 2.13 -26.91 -6.38
CA GLU A 137 2.10 -27.92 -5.34
C GLU A 137 1.45 -27.37 -4.07
N LEU A 138 0.69 -28.23 -3.39
CA LEU A 138 0.17 -27.98 -2.05
C LEU A 138 1.22 -28.35 -1.01
N SER A 139 2.34 -27.63 -1.03
CA SER A 139 3.49 -27.82 -0.14
C SER A 139 3.72 -26.53 0.65
N ALA A 140 3.45 -26.57 1.96
CA ALA A 140 3.60 -25.43 2.85
C ALA A 140 5.06 -25.15 3.18
N LEU A 141 5.49 -23.89 3.00
CA LEU A 141 6.80 -23.41 3.45
C LEU A 141 6.64 -22.77 4.83
N SER A 142 7.51 -23.14 5.78
CA SER A 142 7.40 -22.71 7.18
C SER A 142 6.02 -22.98 7.80
N SER A 143 5.39 -24.09 7.39
CA SER A 143 4.06 -24.51 7.84
C SER A 143 2.97 -23.45 7.59
N GLN A 144 3.09 -22.70 6.50
CA GLN A 144 2.07 -21.77 6.00
C GLN A 144 1.86 -21.96 4.49
N LEU A 145 0.61 -21.79 4.04
CA LEU A 145 0.24 -21.85 2.63
C LEU A 145 -1.03 -21.07 2.34
N ARG A 146 -1.04 -20.32 1.22
CA ARG A 146 -2.24 -19.76 0.60
C ARG A 146 -2.40 -20.34 -0.81
N PHE A 147 -3.59 -20.81 -1.14
CA PHE A 147 -3.89 -21.38 -2.46
C PHE A 147 -5.39 -21.31 -2.78
N GLY A 148 -5.72 -21.33 -4.08
CA GLY A 148 -7.07 -21.54 -4.58
C GLY A 148 -7.31 -22.99 -4.98
N GLY A 149 -8.53 -23.50 -4.78
CA GLY A 149 -8.94 -24.83 -5.23
C GLY A 149 -10.46 -25.01 -5.22
N ASP A 150 -10.94 -26.11 -5.80
CA ASP A 150 -12.37 -26.40 -5.99
C ASP A 150 -13.03 -27.12 -4.79
N GLY A 151 -12.37 -27.11 -3.63
CA GLY A 151 -12.80 -27.80 -2.42
C GLY A 151 -12.67 -29.33 -2.52
N GLY A 152 -13.62 -30.05 -1.92
CA GLY A 152 -13.52 -31.50 -1.77
C GLY A 152 -12.50 -31.89 -0.72
N SER A 153 -11.84 -33.04 -0.89
CA SER A 153 -10.78 -33.49 0.03
C SER A 153 -9.41 -33.04 -0.47
N LEU A 154 -8.68 -32.30 0.36
CA LEU A 154 -7.41 -31.66 0.02
C LEU A 154 -6.33 -32.08 1.01
N THR A 155 -5.15 -32.42 0.49
CA THR A 155 -3.96 -32.74 1.29
C THR A 155 -2.89 -31.69 1.07
N VAL A 156 -2.39 -31.09 2.15
CA VAL A 156 -1.31 -30.11 2.13
C VAL A 156 -0.10 -30.69 2.84
N LYS A 157 1.01 -30.83 2.11
CA LYS A 157 2.30 -31.28 2.63
C LYS A 157 2.92 -30.19 3.49
N GLY A 158 3.62 -30.57 4.55
CA GLY A 158 4.29 -29.64 5.47
C GLY A 158 4.54 -30.31 6.83
N THR A 159 4.99 -29.54 7.81
CA THR A 159 5.17 -30.01 9.19
C THR A 159 4.21 -29.25 10.10
N PHE A 160 3.00 -29.77 10.27
CA PHE A 160 1.97 -29.17 11.12
C PHE A 160 1.86 -29.91 12.46
N THR A 161 1.64 -29.16 13.54
CA THR A 161 1.31 -29.71 14.86
C THR A 161 -0.09 -29.28 15.28
N GLU A 162 -0.40 -27.99 15.14
CA GLU A 162 -1.71 -27.40 15.46
C GLU A 162 -2.21 -26.61 14.25
N PRO A 163 -2.70 -27.29 13.19
CA PRO A 163 -3.09 -26.62 11.95
C PRO A 163 -4.37 -25.80 12.12
N ILE A 164 -4.36 -24.62 11.51
CA ILE A 164 -5.52 -23.75 11.32
C ILE A 164 -5.74 -23.64 9.81
N VAL A 165 -6.93 -24.05 9.37
CA VAL A 165 -7.38 -23.95 7.97
C VAL A 165 -8.60 -23.05 7.93
N VAL A 166 -8.55 -22.01 7.12
CA VAL A 166 -9.66 -21.07 6.91
C VAL A 166 -9.88 -20.87 5.41
N ASN A 167 -11.14 -20.84 4.97
CA ASN A 167 -11.48 -20.54 3.58
C ASN A 167 -11.88 -19.06 3.39
N SER A 168 -12.07 -18.62 2.15
CA SER A 168 -12.43 -17.23 1.81
C SER A 168 -13.80 -16.77 2.34
N ALA A 169 -14.66 -17.69 2.78
CA ALA A 169 -15.89 -17.35 3.47
C ALA A 169 -15.70 -17.07 4.97
N GLY A 170 -14.46 -17.14 5.47
CA GLY A 170 -14.13 -16.97 6.89
C GLY A 170 -14.46 -18.19 7.75
N ARG A 171 -14.78 -19.34 7.13
CA ARG A 171 -15.06 -20.59 7.85
C ARG A 171 -13.76 -21.28 8.21
N GLN A 172 -13.58 -21.61 9.49
CA GLN A 172 -12.53 -22.51 9.93
C GLN A 172 -12.92 -23.97 9.64
N LEU A 173 -12.02 -24.71 9.00
CA LEU A 173 -12.22 -26.10 8.61
C LEU A 173 -11.46 -27.04 9.55
N ALA A 174 -12.05 -28.19 9.83
CA ALA A 174 -11.38 -29.24 10.60
C ALA A 174 -10.32 -29.93 9.72
N ALA A 175 -9.08 -29.96 10.20
CA ALA A 175 -7.96 -30.64 9.56
C ALA A 175 -7.43 -31.76 10.44
N THR A 176 -7.02 -32.87 9.81
CA THR A 176 -6.36 -33.99 10.47
C THR A 176 -4.88 -33.96 10.11
N VAL A 177 -4.01 -33.97 11.12
CA VAL A 177 -2.56 -34.15 10.92
C VAL A 177 -2.28 -35.63 10.66
N LEU A 178 -1.52 -35.91 9.61
CA LEU A 178 -1.10 -37.24 9.20
C LEU A 178 0.23 -37.61 9.87
N ASP A 179 0.61 -38.89 9.82
CA ASP A 179 1.84 -39.40 10.47
C ASP A 179 3.13 -38.72 9.97
N ASP A 180 3.12 -38.21 8.73
CA ASP A 180 4.24 -37.50 8.12
C ASP A 180 4.23 -35.97 8.39
N GLY A 181 3.27 -35.49 9.18
CA GLY A 181 3.10 -34.08 9.53
C GLY A 181 2.30 -33.27 8.51
N ALA A 182 1.92 -33.85 7.36
CA ALA A 182 1.01 -33.22 6.43
C ALA A 182 -0.39 -33.10 7.04
N ILE A 183 -1.26 -32.32 6.41
CA ILE A 183 -2.67 -32.24 6.81
C ILE A 183 -3.59 -32.66 5.69
N ILE A 184 -4.73 -33.23 6.08
CA ILE A 184 -5.88 -33.44 5.20
C ILE A 184 -7.10 -32.72 5.78
N PHE A 185 -7.84 -32.04 4.93
CA PHE A 185 -9.12 -31.42 5.29
C PHE A 185 -10.12 -31.56 4.15
N ALA A 186 -11.37 -31.20 4.43
CA ALA A 186 -12.41 -31.21 3.41
C ALA A 186 -13.26 -29.93 3.47
N ASP A 187 -13.76 -29.53 2.31
CA ASP A 187 -14.72 -28.43 2.14
C ASP A 187 -15.74 -28.76 1.04
N ASP A 188 -16.76 -27.93 0.90
CA ASP A 188 -17.77 -28.06 -0.16
C ASP A 188 -17.12 -27.94 -1.54
N LEU A 189 -17.65 -28.66 -2.54
CA LEU A 189 -17.16 -28.64 -3.93
C LEU A 189 -17.51 -27.30 -4.61
N SER A 190 -16.69 -26.28 -4.34
CA SER A 190 -16.82 -24.93 -4.87
C SER A 190 -15.45 -24.26 -4.90
N PRO A 191 -15.18 -23.38 -5.89
CA PRO A 191 -13.95 -22.60 -5.92
C PRO A 191 -13.82 -21.71 -4.67
N GLN A 192 -12.70 -21.84 -3.95
CA GLN A 192 -12.38 -21.08 -2.75
C GLN A 192 -10.88 -20.77 -2.69
N THR A 193 -10.52 -19.73 -1.94
CA THR A 193 -9.16 -19.53 -1.44
C THR A 193 -9.04 -20.11 -0.03
N TYR A 194 -7.97 -20.84 0.22
CA TYR A 194 -7.63 -21.41 1.51
C TYR A 194 -6.37 -20.75 2.07
N TRP A 195 -6.39 -20.50 3.38
CA TRP A 195 -5.23 -20.17 4.19
C TRP A 195 -5.02 -21.30 5.18
N VAL A 196 -3.82 -21.87 5.14
CA VAL A 196 -3.37 -22.94 6.03
C VAL A 196 -2.16 -22.40 6.78
N ALA A 197 -2.16 -22.51 8.10
CA ALA A 197 -1.01 -22.17 8.92
C ALA A 197 -0.97 -23.04 10.17
N ASP A 198 0.21 -23.36 10.67
CA ASP A 198 0.34 -23.85 12.04
C ASP A 198 0.02 -22.71 13.03
N GLN A 199 -0.57 -23.02 14.19
CA GLN A 199 -0.94 -22.03 15.20
C GLN A 199 0.25 -21.19 15.67
N SER A 200 1.47 -21.76 15.67
CA SER A 200 2.71 -21.03 15.99
C SER A 200 3.05 -19.93 15.00
N GLN A 201 2.54 -20.02 13.77
CA GLN A 201 2.80 -19.11 12.66
C GLN A 201 1.77 -17.98 12.56
N LEU A 202 0.66 -18.06 13.30
CA LEU A 202 -0.36 -17.03 13.27
C LEU A 202 0.19 -15.69 13.77
N LEU A 203 -0.08 -14.64 12.99
CA LEU A 203 0.14 -13.28 13.43
C LEU A 203 -0.76 -13.01 14.64
N ARG A 204 -0.15 -12.50 15.72
CA ARG A 204 -0.89 -12.09 16.92
C ARG A 204 -1.06 -10.57 16.91
N PRO A 205 -2.28 -10.05 17.08
CA PRO A 205 -2.45 -8.61 17.23
C PRO A 205 -1.65 -8.15 18.45
N ARG A 206 -0.88 -7.09 18.29
CA ARG A 206 -0.25 -6.41 19.42
C ARG A 206 -1.25 -5.40 19.95
N LEU A 207 -1.68 -5.60 21.19
CA LEU A 207 -2.40 -4.58 21.93
C LEU A 207 -1.35 -3.65 22.55
N SER A 208 -1.35 -2.39 22.11
CA SER A 208 -0.61 -1.32 22.78
C SER A 208 -1.61 -0.49 23.55
N LEU A 209 -1.44 -0.38 24.86
CA LEU A 209 -2.15 0.62 25.63
C LEU A 209 -1.49 1.96 25.35
N ALA A 210 -2.27 2.96 24.94
CA ALA A 210 -1.77 4.33 24.92
C ALA A 210 -1.23 4.68 26.32
N PRO A 211 -0.09 5.38 26.41
CA PRO A 211 0.41 5.85 27.69
C PRO A 211 -0.66 6.72 28.35
N ALA A 212 -0.75 6.64 29.69
CA ALA A 212 -1.55 7.59 30.45
C ALA A 212 -0.83 8.95 30.40
N TRP A 213 -1.16 9.76 29.40
CA TRP A 213 -0.64 11.11 29.26
C TRP A 213 -0.96 11.91 30.52
N ALA A 214 0.06 12.56 31.09
CA ALA A 214 -0.07 13.28 32.36
C ALA A 214 -1.18 14.35 32.32
N GLU A 215 -1.33 14.99 31.17
CA GLU A 215 -2.44 15.88 30.85
C GLU A 215 -3.09 15.41 29.55
N PRO A 216 -4.28 14.79 29.58
CA PRO A 216 -5.02 14.47 28.36
C PRO A 216 -5.36 15.72 27.55
N LEU A 217 -5.40 15.61 26.23
CA LEU A 217 -5.81 16.71 25.33
C LEU A 217 -7.31 17.04 25.46
N GLN A 218 -8.09 16.09 25.95
CA GLN A 218 -9.52 16.27 26.22
C GLN A 218 -9.83 16.81 27.63
N ALA A 219 -8.82 17.07 28.47
CA ALA A 219 -9.06 17.58 29.82
C ALA A 219 -9.60 19.03 29.80
N ASP A 220 -10.56 19.34 30.68
CA ASP A 220 -11.17 20.67 30.82
C ASP A 220 -10.18 21.80 31.14
N SER A 221 -8.98 21.46 31.62
CA SER A 221 -7.90 22.40 31.94
C SER A 221 -7.10 22.86 30.71
N ARG A 222 -7.35 22.30 29.52
CA ARG A 222 -6.59 22.62 28.31
C ARG A 222 -7.04 23.95 27.67
N GLY A 223 -6.05 24.71 27.19
CA GLY A 223 -6.25 26.01 26.58
C GLY A 223 -4.94 26.66 26.15
N ALA A 224 -4.89 27.20 24.93
CA ALA A 224 -3.75 27.98 24.43
C ALA A 224 -4.14 28.76 23.17
N ASP A 225 -3.68 30.00 23.03
CA ASP A 225 -3.81 30.80 21.81
C ASP A 225 -2.92 30.26 20.67
N TYR A 226 -1.73 29.73 21.01
CA TYR A 226 -0.72 29.26 20.07
C TYR A 226 -0.31 27.82 20.41
N VAL A 227 -0.69 26.88 19.55
CA VAL A 227 -0.41 25.45 19.73
C VAL A 227 0.69 25.02 18.76
N ALA A 228 1.80 24.50 19.27
CA ALA A 228 2.79 23.81 18.46
C ALA A 228 2.57 22.30 18.54
N ILE A 229 2.31 21.67 17.40
CA ILE A 229 2.23 20.22 17.24
C ILE A 229 3.62 19.75 16.80
N VAL A 230 4.27 18.98 17.65
CA VAL A 230 5.71 18.69 17.55
C VAL A 230 5.92 17.22 17.21
N ALA A 231 6.66 16.95 16.14
CA ALA A 231 7.12 15.61 15.82
C ALA A 231 7.98 15.05 16.96
N ASP A 232 7.88 13.75 17.21
CA ASP A 232 8.70 13.04 18.19
C ASP A 232 10.11 12.76 17.64
N ALA A 233 10.81 13.82 17.24
CA ALA A 233 12.17 13.80 16.76
C ALA A 233 13.13 14.38 17.81
N PRO A 234 14.36 13.84 17.95
CA PRO A 234 15.34 14.35 18.92
C PRO A 234 15.59 15.85 18.74
N GLY A 235 15.52 16.60 19.85
CA GLY A 235 15.73 18.04 19.90
C GLY A 235 14.44 18.86 19.77
N PHE A 236 13.50 18.45 18.91
CA PHE A 236 12.45 19.35 18.40
C PHE A 236 11.63 20.03 19.51
N ALA A 237 11.26 19.25 20.53
CA ALA A 237 10.55 19.76 21.70
C ALA A 237 11.36 20.81 22.47
N ALA A 238 12.68 20.64 22.62
CA ALA A 238 13.54 21.60 23.29
C ALA A 238 13.75 22.88 22.45
N GLU A 239 13.88 22.74 21.13
CA GLU A 239 14.05 23.91 20.25
C GLU A 239 12.79 24.77 20.15
N VAL A 240 11.60 24.16 20.15
CA VAL A 240 10.35 24.94 20.04
C VAL A 240 10.08 25.81 21.28
N GLU A 241 10.56 25.43 22.46
CA GLU A 241 10.38 26.19 23.71
C GLU A 241 10.86 27.65 23.60
N THR A 242 11.95 27.89 22.87
CA THR A 242 12.45 29.26 22.67
C THR A 242 11.44 30.13 21.90
N LEU A 243 10.80 29.54 20.88
CA LEU A 243 9.76 30.22 20.11
C LEU A 243 8.50 30.42 20.95
N LEU A 244 8.07 29.41 21.71
CA LEU A 244 6.89 29.51 22.57
C LEU A 244 7.09 30.57 23.65
N ALA A 245 8.23 30.62 24.32
CA ALA A 245 8.56 31.68 25.28
C ALA A 245 8.52 33.07 24.64
N HIS A 246 8.98 33.21 23.39
CA HIS A 246 8.86 34.47 22.66
C HIS A 246 7.39 34.84 22.41
N ARG A 247 6.53 33.91 22.01
CA ARG A 247 5.08 34.15 21.84
C ARG A 247 4.38 34.46 23.16
N GLN A 248 4.79 33.84 24.26
CA GLN A 248 4.33 34.19 25.61
C GLN A 248 4.68 35.63 25.96
N SER A 249 5.89 36.10 25.63
CA SER A 249 6.29 37.51 25.86
C SER A 249 5.45 38.52 25.06
N GLN A 250 4.76 38.05 24.02
CA GLN A 250 3.82 38.83 23.21
C GLN A 250 2.37 38.76 23.74
N GLY A 251 2.15 38.11 24.88
CA GLY A 251 0.85 38.01 25.55
C GLY A 251 -0.03 36.84 25.10
N LEU A 252 0.52 35.87 24.37
CA LEU A 252 -0.20 34.66 23.97
C LEU A 252 -0.02 33.55 25.01
N THR A 253 -1.08 32.80 25.29
CA THR A 253 -0.94 31.49 25.94
C THR A 253 -0.44 30.48 24.92
N THR A 254 0.50 29.62 25.30
CA THR A 254 1.17 28.70 24.36
C THR A 254 1.18 27.28 24.88
N SER A 255 1.10 26.30 23.99
CA SER A 255 1.23 24.88 24.34
C SER A 255 2.05 24.12 23.29
N ALA A 256 3.01 23.32 23.74
CA ALA A 256 3.67 22.30 22.92
C ALA A 256 2.96 20.96 23.13
N ILE A 257 2.63 20.28 22.04
CA ILE A 257 1.93 19.00 22.05
C ILE A 257 2.70 18.02 21.20
N SER A 258 3.04 16.86 21.76
CA SER A 258 3.60 15.74 20.99
C SER A 258 2.57 15.23 19.99
N VAL A 259 2.99 15.02 18.75
CA VAL A 259 2.12 14.46 17.72
C VAL A 259 1.69 13.02 18.05
N SER A 260 2.52 12.24 18.77
CA SER A 260 2.12 10.92 19.26
C SER A 260 0.94 10.98 20.23
N GLN A 261 0.86 12.00 21.10
CA GLN A 261 -0.29 12.19 21.98
C GLN A 261 -1.59 12.37 21.19
N ILE A 262 -1.52 13.13 20.09
CA ILE A 262 -2.66 13.33 19.19
C ILE A 262 -3.06 12.00 18.54
N TYR A 263 -2.11 11.21 18.05
CA TYR A 263 -2.42 9.91 17.46
C TYR A 263 -3.07 8.95 18.46
N ASP A 264 -2.60 8.95 19.71
CA ASP A 264 -3.17 8.11 20.76
C ASP A 264 -4.60 8.51 21.13
N GLU A 265 -4.86 9.81 21.30
CA GLU A 265 -6.15 10.32 21.80
C GLU A 265 -7.22 10.53 20.70
N PHE A 266 -6.81 10.81 19.46
CA PHE A 266 -7.72 11.11 18.33
C PHE A 266 -7.59 10.13 17.16
N GLY A 267 -6.46 9.44 17.03
CA GLY A 267 -6.19 8.48 15.95
C GLY A 267 -6.31 7.02 16.36
N TYR A 268 -6.59 6.70 17.63
CA TYR A 268 -6.52 5.34 18.20
C TYR A 268 -5.17 4.66 17.93
N GLY A 269 -4.08 5.44 18.03
CA GLY A 269 -2.71 5.02 17.74
C GLY A 269 -2.32 5.06 16.26
N ARG A 270 -3.22 5.44 15.35
CA ARG A 270 -2.93 5.55 13.92
C ARG A 270 -2.33 6.91 13.59
N GLN A 271 -1.15 6.90 12.99
CA GLN A 271 -0.43 8.10 12.51
C GLN A 271 -1.07 8.61 11.23
N THR A 272 -2.11 9.44 11.34
CA THR A 272 -2.90 9.91 10.20
C THR A 272 -3.10 11.42 10.24
N PRO A 273 -3.23 12.07 9.07
CA PRO A 273 -3.61 13.48 9.01
C PRO A 273 -4.99 13.71 9.66
N VAL A 274 -5.91 12.75 9.56
CA VAL A 274 -7.24 12.82 10.17
C VAL A 274 -7.16 13.04 11.69
N ALA A 275 -6.30 12.30 12.40
CA ALA A 275 -6.13 12.47 13.84
C ALA A 275 -5.70 13.91 14.24
N ILE A 276 -4.84 14.52 13.42
CA ILE A 276 -4.37 15.90 13.62
C ILE A 276 -5.51 16.90 13.38
N ARG A 277 -6.28 16.72 12.31
CA ARG A 277 -7.45 17.56 12.00
C ARG A 277 -8.53 17.45 13.08
N ASP A 278 -8.79 16.24 13.58
CA ASP A 278 -9.78 15.98 14.63
C ASP A 278 -9.35 16.63 15.94
N PHE A 279 -8.07 16.53 16.31
CA PHE A 279 -7.53 17.25 17.46
C PHE A 279 -7.68 18.77 17.32
N ILE A 280 -7.28 19.35 16.19
CA ILE A 280 -7.36 20.79 15.96
C ILE A 280 -8.82 21.26 16.05
N SER A 281 -9.74 20.52 15.41
CA SER A 281 -11.18 20.81 15.46
C SER A 281 -11.73 20.72 16.88
N TYR A 282 -11.32 19.71 17.64
CA TYR A 282 -11.68 19.56 19.04
C TYR A 282 -11.18 20.71 19.90
N ALA A 283 -9.90 21.09 19.75
CA ALA A 283 -9.28 22.18 20.50
C ALA A 283 -9.98 23.52 20.21
N VAL A 284 -10.25 23.83 18.94
CA VAL A 284 -11.02 25.03 18.55
C VAL A 284 -12.39 25.07 19.21
N ALA A 285 -13.08 23.94 19.32
CA ALA A 285 -14.43 23.88 19.87
C ALA A 285 -14.49 23.88 21.41
N ASN A 286 -13.49 23.30 22.08
CA ASN A 286 -13.60 22.95 23.50
C ASN A 286 -12.55 23.60 24.41
N TRP A 287 -11.40 24.02 23.88
CA TRP A 287 -10.34 24.60 24.71
C TRP A 287 -10.64 26.04 25.09
N GLN A 288 -10.15 26.47 26.26
CA GLN A 288 -10.30 27.84 26.75
C GLN A 288 -8.97 28.39 27.30
N PRO A 289 -8.30 29.32 26.59
CA PRO A 289 -8.70 29.87 25.29
C PRO A 289 -8.59 28.84 24.16
N ALA A 290 -9.44 29.01 23.14
CA ALA A 290 -9.35 28.25 21.90
C ALA A 290 -8.12 28.69 21.08
N PRO A 291 -7.45 27.76 20.38
CA PRO A 291 -6.30 28.10 19.54
C PRO A 291 -6.66 29.05 18.41
N ARG A 292 -5.74 29.98 18.16
CA ARG A 292 -5.77 30.98 17.08
C ARG A 292 -4.64 30.78 16.08
N PHE A 293 -3.66 29.97 16.45
CA PHE A 293 -2.50 29.64 15.65
C PHE A 293 -2.11 28.19 15.92
N VAL A 294 -1.86 27.43 14.86
CA VAL A 294 -1.23 26.12 14.93
C VAL A 294 0.10 26.16 14.20
N LEU A 295 1.14 25.65 14.84
CA LEU A 295 2.46 25.44 14.26
C LEU A 295 2.73 23.94 14.15
N LEU A 296 2.95 23.44 12.93
CA LEU A 296 3.47 22.09 12.73
C LEU A 296 5.00 22.13 12.78
N VAL A 297 5.59 21.40 13.73
CA VAL A 297 7.06 21.30 13.90
C VAL A 297 7.49 19.91 13.47
N GLY A 298 7.73 19.75 12.18
CA GLY A 298 7.98 18.48 11.53
C GLY A 298 8.23 18.64 10.03
N ASP A 299 8.39 17.51 9.37
CA ASP A 299 8.40 17.41 7.91
C ASP A 299 7.46 16.28 7.48
N ALA A 300 6.96 16.36 6.26
CA ALA A 300 6.06 15.37 5.68
C ALA A 300 6.72 14.72 4.46
N SER A 301 6.34 13.48 4.19
CA SER A 301 6.73 12.80 2.96
C SER A 301 5.52 12.15 2.33
N TYR A 302 5.42 12.22 0.99
CA TYR A 302 4.44 11.43 0.24
C TYR A 302 4.69 9.92 0.44
N ASP A 303 5.92 9.54 0.79
CA ASP A 303 6.33 8.19 1.14
C ASP A 303 6.00 7.85 2.60
N ILE A 304 4.70 7.80 2.90
CA ILE A 304 4.19 7.54 4.26
C ILE A 304 4.57 6.15 4.78
N HIS A 305 4.77 5.18 3.88
CA HIS A 305 5.12 3.80 4.20
C HIS A 305 6.63 3.55 4.15
N SER A 306 7.43 4.57 3.81
CA SER A 306 8.88 4.45 3.60
C SER A 306 9.28 3.41 2.55
N PHE A 307 8.48 3.24 1.49
CA PHE A 307 8.76 2.34 0.36
C PHE A 307 10.10 2.68 -0.31
N ASN A 308 10.43 3.97 -0.42
CA ASN A 308 11.69 4.43 -1.02
C ASN A 308 12.87 4.42 -0.04
N GLN A 309 12.63 4.10 1.24
CA GLN A 309 13.62 4.13 2.32
C GLN A 309 14.46 5.42 2.34
N SER A 310 13.82 6.54 1.96
CA SER A 310 14.53 7.81 1.79
C SER A 310 14.90 8.44 3.14
N ALA A 311 15.86 9.36 3.12
CA ALA A 311 16.21 10.18 4.29
C ALA A 311 15.09 11.17 4.67
N ASN A 312 14.19 11.51 3.73
CA ASN A 312 13.02 12.33 4.03
C ASN A 312 11.96 11.44 4.71
N ARG A 313 11.75 11.68 6.01
CA ARG A 313 10.87 10.89 6.86
C ARG A 313 9.54 11.60 6.99
N ASN A 314 8.46 10.83 6.98
CA ASN A 314 7.13 11.33 7.31
C ASN A 314 7.00 11.51 8.83
N LEU A 315 7.44 12.66 9.36
CA LEU A 315 7.43 12.95 10.80
C LEU A 315 6.05 13.42 11.27
N ILE A 316 5.43 14.29 10.47
CA ILE A 316 4.02 14.68 10.59
C ILE A 316 3.42 14.39 9.21
N PRO A 317 2.45 13.46 9.08
CA PRO A 317 1.82 13.20 7.80
C PRO A 317 1.22 14.50 7.27
N ALA A 318 1.13 14.65 5.96
CA ALA A 318 0.34 15.69 5.33
C ALA A 318 -0.87 15.05 4.66
N GLN A 319 -2.00 15.77 4.61
CA GLN A 319 -3.09 15.36 3.75
C GLN A 319 -2.72 15.66 2.30
N MET A 320 -2.73 14.63 1.45
CA MET A 320 -2.63 14.82 0.01
C MET A 320 -4.01 15.23 -0.54
N ILE A 321 -4.05 16.31 -1.32
CA ILE A 321 -5.24 16.80 -2.01
C ILE A 321 -4.97 16.88 -3.51
N TYR A 322 -5.98 16.59 -4.33
CA TYR A 322 -5.84 16.74 -5.77
C TYR A 322 -5.93 18.22 -6.17
N SER A 323 -4.92 18.68 -6.91
CA SER A 323 -4.87 20.00 -7.52
C SER A 323 -4.87 19.88 -9.04
N GLN A 324 -5.57 20.78 -9.73
CA GLN A 324 -5.67 20.74 -11.19
C GLN A 324 -4.34 20.91 -11.92
N PHE A 325 -3.34 21.54 -11.29
CA PHE A 325 -2.06 21.87 -11.94
C PHE A 325 -0.92 20.91 -11.59
N ALA A 326 -1.00 20.20 -10.47
CA ALA A 326 0.09 19.37 -9.97
C ALA A 326 -0.34 17.97 -9.52
N GLY A 327 -1.60 17.59 -9.73
CA GLY A 327 -2.15 16.35 -9.19
C GLY A 327 -2.20 16.38 -7.66
N TYR A 328 -1.96 15.25 -7.02
CA TYR A 328 -1.91 15.13 -5.57
C TYR A 328 -0.73 15.91 -4.97
N VAL A 329 -1.04 16.87 -4.11
CA VAL A 329 -0.10 17.73 -3.40
C VAL A 329 -0.43 17.76 -1.91
N ALA A 330 0.58 17.96 -1.06
CA ALA A 330 0.39 18.12 0.37
C ALA A 330 -0.37 19.43 0.69
N SER A 331 -1.25 19.40 1.69
CA SER A 331 -1.98 20.58 2.17
C SER A 331 -2.06 20.63 3.68
N ASP A 332 -1.44 21.65 4.27
CA ASP A 332 -1.60 21.98 5.69
C ASP A 332 -2.91 22.71 5.95
N THR A 333 -3.41 23.48 4.98
CA THR A 333 -4.70 24.18 5.10
C THR A 333 -5.83 23.21 5.39
N TRP A 334 -5.76 21.99 4.85
CA TRP A 334 -6.76 20.95 5.12
C TRP A 334 -6.96 20.66 6.62
N TYR A 335 -5.91 20.79 7.44
CA TYR A 335 -6.01 20.60 8.90
C TYR A 335 -6.93 21.58 9.60
N THR A 336 -7.13 22.76 9.02
CA THR A 336 -7.88 23.86 9.63
C THR A 336 -9.24 24.10 8.97
N LEU A 337 -9.63 23.23 8.02
CA LEU A 337 -10.95 23.29 7.41
C LEU A 337 -11.96 22.49 8.24
N SER A 338 -13.03 23.16 8.67
CA SER A 338 -14.23 22.50 9.15
C SER A 338 -15.07 21.95 7.99
N ASP A 339 -15.89 20.95 8.26
CA ASP A 339 -16.75 20.35 7.23
C ASP A 339 -17.66 21.40 6.56
N GLY A 340 -17.49 21.56 5.24
CA GLY A 340 -18.25 22.50 4.42
C GLY A 340 -17.70 23.93 4.38
N SER A 341 -16.60 24.25 5.07
CA SER A 341 -15.92 25.54 4.98
C SER A 341 -14.71 25.49 4.02
N LEU A 342 -14.51 26.55 3.24
CA LEU A 342 -13.29 26.79 2.46
C LEU A 342 -12.33 27.76 3.17
N ALA A 343 -12.73 28.30 4.33
CA ALA A 343 -11.92 29.21 5.13
C ALA A 343 -11.35 28.47 6.36
N PRO A 344 -10.04 28.62 6.65
CA PRO A 344 -9.42 28.18 7.89
C PRO A 344 -10.17 28.71 9.11
N ASN A 345 -10.40 27.84 10.10
CA ASN A 345 -10.99 28.21 11.39
C ASN A 345 -9.93 28.50 12.48
N VAL A 346 -8.66 28.25 12.18
CA VAL A 346 -7.46 28.52 12.99
C VAL A 346 -6.25 28.71 12.08
#